data_AF-G5A112-F1
#
_entry.id   AF-G5A112-F1
#
_cell.length_a   1.000
_cell.length_b   1.000
_cell.length_c   1.000
_cell.angle_alpha   90.00
_cell.angle_beta   90.00
_cell.angle_gamma   90.00
#
_symmetry.space_group_name_H-M   'P 1'
#
loop_
_entity.id
_entity.type
_entity.pdbx_description
1 polymer ?
#
loop_
_entity_poly.entity_id
_entity_poly.type
_entity_poly.pdbx_seq_one_letter_code
_entity_poly.pdbx_strand_id
1 'polypeptide(L)'
;MSSIQLQNAASSRKYATFVGVPPASPTVPERQSASLLSRLFLSYADDMMRIGNARQLNQDDLLALDDESRSAVAYAYFKRHFDRHGRSIVRAIVHGYGGRFLLLTVLGAVDILVVELGGAIQK
;
A
#
# COMPACT_ATOMS: atom_id res chain seq x y z
N MET A 1 -11.77 -44.57 38.32
CA MET A 1 -10.32 -44.59 38.10
C MET A 1 -10.06 -44.31 36.62
N SER A 2 -9.36 -43.22 36.35
CA SER A 2 -8.72 -42.71 35.13
C SER A 2 -9.11 -43.26 33.74
N SER A 3 -9.85 -42.45 32.99
CA SER A 3 -9.81 -42.40 31.53
C SER A 3 -9.22 -41.05 31.07
N ILE A 4 -8.00 -40.73 31.54
CA ILE A 4 -7.18 -39.65 30.97
C ILE A 4 -6.32 -40.27 29.87
N GLN A 5 -6.85 -40.33 28.65
CA GLN A 5 -6.06 -40.34 27.41
C GLN A 5 -6.90 -39.74 26.27
N LEU A 6 -7.69 -38.70 26.57
CA LEU A 6 -8.13 -37.77 25.54
C LEU A 6 -7.03 -36.72 25.40
N GLN A 7 -6.61 -36.51 24.15
CA GLN A 7 -6.10 -35.22 23.70
C GLN A 7 -4.69 -34.86 24.15
N ASN A 8 -3.68 -35.67 23.87
CA ASN A 8 -2.33 -35.13 23.82
C ASN A 8 -1.60 -35.57 22.55
N ALA A 9 -1.01 -34.58 21.87
CA ALA A 9 -0.25 -34.67 20.62
C ALA A 9 -1.02 -34.61 19.28
N ALA A 10 -2.02 -33.74 19.16
CA ALA A 10 -2.12 -32.98 17.90
C ALA A 10 -1.12 -31.81 17.98
N SER A 11 0.17 -32.12 17.90
CA SER A 11 1.19 -31.10 17.65
C SER A 11 0.91 -30.52 16.28
N SER A 12 0.18 -29.41 16.21
CA SER A 12 0.08 -28.58 15.02
C SER A 12 1.51 -28.22 14.61
N ARG A 13 2.07 -28.96 13.65
CA ARG A 13 3.34 -28.61 13.03
C ARG A 13 3.09 -27.30 12.30
N LYS A 14 3.42 -26.20 12.97
CA LYS A 14 3.55 -24.91 12.34
C LYS A 14 4.73 -25.04 11.38
N TYR A 15 4.43 -25.18 10.09
CA TYR A 15 5.46 -25.14 9.05
C TYR A 15 6.09 -23.75 9.09
N ALA A 16 7.21 -23.64 9.80
CA ALA A 16 8.01 -22.44 9.88
C ALA A 16 9.27 -22.70 9.08
N THR A 17 9.32 -22.15 7.86
CA THR A 17 10.53 -22.19 7.02
C THR A 17 11.66 -21.39 7.68
N PHE A 18 11.36 -20.51 8.66
CA PHE A 18 12.32 -19.63 9.33
C PHE A 18 11.99 -19.42 10.81
N VAL A 19 12.99 -19.05 11.60
CA VAL A 19 12.87 -18.72 13.03
C VAL A 19 12.00 -17.45 13.17
N GLY A 20 10.87 -17.57 13.88
CA GLY A 20 10.01 -16.42 14.18
C GLY A 20 10.68 -15.51 15.20
N VAL A 21 11.05 -14.30 14.78
CA VAL A 21 11.57 -13.25 15.66
C VAL A 21 10.41 -12.34 16.06
N PRO A 22 10.32 -11.88 17.33
CA PRO A 22 9.22 -11.05 17.81
C PRO A 22 9.00 -9.78 16.96
N PRO A 23 7.74 -9.33 16.82
CA PRO A 23 7.44 -8.12 16.07
C PRO A 23 8.10 -6.90 16.72
N ALA A 24 8.61 -6.00 15.89
CA ALA A 24 9.23 -4.77 16.35
C ALA A 24 8.14 -3.73 16.67
N SER A 25 7.73 -3.64 17.95
CA SER A 25 6.84 -2.62 18.52
C SER A 25 5.40 -2.55 17.95
N PRO A 26 4.37 -2.29 18.78
CA PRO A 26 2.96 -2.46 18.39
C PRO A 26 2.34 -1.29 17.61
N THR A 27 3.11 -0.27 17.23
CA THR A 27 2.57 0.89 16.51
C THR A 27 2.53 0.56 15.02
N VAL A 28 1.39 0.06 14.52
CA VAL A 28 1.15 -0.13 13.09
C VAL A 28 1.41 1.22 12.39
N PRO A 29 2.49 1.38 11.62
CA PRO A 29 2.79 2.67 11.02
C PRO A 29 1.75 2.90 9.92
N GLU A 30 0.92 3.92 10.07
CA GLU A 30 0.04 4.34 8.98
C GLU A 30 0.81 5.26 8.04
N ARG A 31 0.90 4.88 6.76
CA ARG A 31 1.45 5.75 5.70
C ARG A 31 0.80 7.14 5.71
N GLN A 32 -0.48 7.23 6.08
CA GLN A 32 -1.21 8.50 6.14
C GLN A 32 -0.65 9.47 7.18
N SER A 33 -0.03 8.96 8.25
CA SER A 33 0.60 9.79 9.29
C SER A 33 1.94 10.39 8.87
N ALA A 34 2.50 9.97 7.73
CA ALA A 34 3.76 10.49 7.21
C ALA A 34 3.58 11.87 6.58
N SER A 35 4.55 12.76 6.82
CA SER A 35 4.60 14.08 6.19
C SER A 35 4.67 13.99 4.66
N LEU A 36 4.24 15.04 3.95
CA LEU A 36 4.29 15.07 2.49
C LEU A 36 5.70 14.86 1.94
N LEU A 37 6.72 15.39 2.62
CA LEU A 37 8.13 15.16 2.26
C LEU A 37 8.53 13.69 2.45
N SER A 38 8.12 13.06 3.56
CA SER A 38 8.38 11.64 3.79
C SER A 38 7.67 10.75 2.75
N ARG A 39 6.46 11.14 2.32
CA ARG A 39 5.73 10.47 1.24
C ARG A 39 6.38 10.66 -0.13
N LEU A 40 7.00 11.81 -0.38
CA LEU A 40 7.70 12.11 -1.62
C LEU A 40 9.00 11.31 -1.73
N PHE A 41 9.80 11.26 -0.65
CA PHE A 41 11.07 10.53 -0.61
C PHE A 41 10.95 9.06 -0.16
N LEU A 42 9.72 8.57 0.03
CA LEU A 42 9.43 7.20 0.49
C LEU A 42 10.03 6.82 1.86
N SER A 43 10.53 7.78 2.65
CA SER A 43 11.24 7.50 3.91
C SER A 43 10.37 6.85 4.98
N TYR A 44 9.04 6.94 4.87
CA TYR A 44 8.12 6.24 5.78
C TYR A 44 8.26 4.71 5.71
N ALA A 45 8.84 4.17 4.64
CA ALA A 45 9.03 2.73 4.46
C ALA A 45 10.36 2.20 5.05
N ASP A 46 11.22 3.08 5.57
CA ASP A 46 12.57 2.72 6.05
C ASP A 46 12.54 1.68 7.17
N ASP A 47 11.54 1.75 8.07
CA ASP A 47 11.40 0.78 9.15
C ASP A 47 11.09 -0.63 8.62
N MET A 48 10.21 -0.75 7.62
CA MET A 48 9.89 -2.03 6.99
C MET A 48 11.12 -2.59 6.25
N MET A 49 11.89 -1.73 5.58
CA MET A 49 13.14 -2.11 4.92
C MET A 49 14.19 -2.61 5.92
N ARG A 50 14.33 -1.91 7.06
CA ARG A 50 15.24 -2.30 8.15
C ARG A 50 14.85 -3.64 8.77
N ILE A 51 13.56 -3.86 9.03
CA ILE A 51 13.05 -5.13 9.57
C ILE A 51 13.29 -6.25 8.56
N GLY A 52 12.98 -6.03 7.28
CA GLY A 52 13.19 -7.01 6.21
C GLY A 52 14.66 -7.39 6.00
N ASN A 53 15.59 -6.47 6.24
CA ASN A 53 17.04 -6.76 6.21
C ASN A 53 17.51 -7.55 7.43
N ALA A 54 16.90 -7.35 8.60
CA ALA A 54 17.27 -8.03 9.84
C ALA A 54 16.63 -9.43 9.96
N ARG A 55 15.42 -9.60 9.46
CA ARG A 55 14.65 -10.84 9.50
C ARG A 55 13.64 -10.91 8.36
N GLN A 56 13.09 -12.10 8.14
CA GLN A 56 11.94 -12.24 7.25
C GLN A 56 10.73 -11.47 7.80
N LEU A 57 10.07 -10.73 6.92
CA LEU A 57 8.83 -10.00 7.19
C LEU A 57 7.68 -10.96 7.48
N ASN A 58 6.81 -10.55 8.40
CA ASN A 58 5.55 -11.22 8.73
C ASN A 58 4.36 -10.34 8.31
N GLN A 59 3.15 -10.90 8.32
CA GLN A 59 1.92 -10.13 8.03
C GLN A 59 1.71 -8.97 9.00
N ASP A 60 2.15 -9.12 10.25
CA ASP A 60 2.05 -8.07 11.28
C ASP A 60 2.96 -6.86 11.01
N ASP A 61 3.96 -7.01 10.12
CA ASP A 61 4.89 -5.93 9.74
C ASP A 61 4.36 -5.10 8.56
N LEU A 62 3.19 -5.45 8.01
CA LEU A 62 2.58 -4.72 6.91
C LEU A 62 1.97 -3.40 7.40
N LEU A 63 2.18 -2.35 6.60
CA LEU A 63 1.51 -1.08 6.81
C LEU A 63 0.00 -1.23 6.60
N ALA A 64 -0.79 -0.52 7.41
CA ALA A 64 -2.24 -0.48 7.22
C ALA A 64 -2.59 0.17 5.86
N LEU A 65 -3.68 -0.31 5.24
CA LEU A 65 -4.21 0.34 4.05
C LEU A 65 -4.70 1.75 4.39
N ASP A 66 -4.33 2.69 3.52
CA ASP A 66 -4.89 4.03 3.47
C ASP A 66 -6.43 3.97 3.39
N ASP A 67 -7.13 4.85 4.09
CA ASP A 67 -8.59 4.85 4.18
C ASP A 67 -9.25 5.02 2.81
N GLU A 68 -8.65 5.83 1.93
CA GLU A 68 -9.10 5.97 0.53
C GLU A 68 -8.88 4.69 -0.29
N SER A 69 -7.87 3.89 0.06
CA SER A 69 -7.51 2.67 -0.68
C SER A 69 -8.34 1.45 -0.28
N ARG A 70 -9.21 1.59 0.73
CA ARG A 70 -10.13 0.53 1.15
C ARG A 70 -11.21 0.31 0.09
N SER A 71 -11.49 -0.95 -0.21
CA SER A 71 -12.45 -1.35 -1.26
C SER A 71 -13.84 -0.74 -1.06
N ALA A 72 -14.32 -0.66 0.19
CA ALA A 72 -15.62 -0.06 0.50
C ALA A 72 -15.69 1.43 0.12
N VAL A 73 -14.62 2.19 0.36
CA VAL A 73 -14.54 3.62 0.06
C VAL A 73 -14.42 3.83 -1.46
N ALA A 74 -13.52 3.09 -2.11
CA ALA A 74 -13.36 3.12 -3.57
C ALA A 74 -14.65 2.74 -4.30
N TYR A 75 -15.38 1.73 -3.82
CA TYR A 75 -16.66 1.31 -4.38
C TYR A 75 -17.74 2.36 -4.18
N ALA A 76 -17.88 2.92 -2.98
CA ALA A 76 -18.85 3.98 -2.71
C ALA A 76 -18.59 5.22 -3.61
N TYR A 77 -17.32 5.58 -3.78
CA TYR A 77 -16.90 6.66 -4.67
C TYR A 77 -17.27 6.37 -6.13
N PHE A 78 -16.95 5.18 -6.64
CA PHE A 78 -17.32 4.77 -7.99
C PHE A 78 -18.83 4.75 -8.19
N LYS A 79 -19.58 4.12 -7.27
CA LYS A 79 -21.05 3.99 -7.36
C LYS A 79 -21.74 5.34 -7.44
N ARG A 80 -21.30 6.31 -6.64
CA ARG A 80 -21.79 7.69 -6.70
C ARG A 80 -21.60 8.32 -8.09
N HIS A 81 -20.46 8.07 -8.74
CA HIS A 81 -20.19 8.57 -10.09
C HIS A 81 -20.97 7.80 -11.16
N PHE A 82 -21.14 6.49 -10.98
CA PHE A 82 -21.93 5.65 -11.87
C PHE A 82 -23.40 6.09 -11.93
N ASP A 83 -24.03 6.31 -10.78
CA ASP A 83 -25.44 6.71 -10.71
C ASP A 83 -25.66 8.11 -11.31
N ARG A 84 -24.70 9.03 -11.14
CA ARG A 84 -24.77 10.40 -11.68
C ARG A 84 -24.53 10.49 -13.18
N HIS A 85 -23.79 9.56 -13.77
CA HIS A 85 -23.38 9.59 -15.17
C HIS A 85 -24.17 8.61 -16.04
N GLY A 86 -25.43 8.38 -15.70
CA GLY A 86 -26.34 7.56 -16.50
C GLY A 86 -25.95 6.09 -16.55
N ARG A 87 -25.31 5.57 -15.48
CA ARG A 87 -24.88 4.17 -15.37
C ARG A 87 -23.87 3.74 -16.45
N SER A 88 -23.09 4.69 -16.96
CA SER A 88 -21.96 4.41 -17.84
C SER A 88 -20.68 4.20 -17.03
N ILE A 89 -20.07 3.02 -17.15
CA ILE A 89 -18.83 2.67 -16.46
C ILE A 89 -17.69 3.59 -16.88
N VAL A 90 -17.50 3.78 -18.19
CA VAL A 90 -16.40 4.58 -18.75
C VAL A 90 -16.52 6.04 -18.28
N ARG A 91 -17.72 6.62 -18.36
CA ARG A 91 -17.94 8.02 -17.94
C ARG A 91 -17.72 8.21 -16.44
N ALA A 92 -18.12 7.23 -15.63
CA ALA A 92 -17.87 7.24 -14.19
C ALA A 92 -16.38 7.15 -13.85
N ILE A 93 -15.61 6.33 -14.55
CA ILE A 93 -14.15 6.21 -14.34
C ILE A 93 -13.44 7.50 -14.77
N VAL A 94 -13.75 8.01 -15.96
CA VAL A 94 -13.12 9.24 -16.48
C VAL A 94 -13.40 10.43 -15.57
N HIS A 95 -14.63 10.62 -15.10
CA HIS A 95 -14.94 11.71 -14.17
C HIS A 95 -14.46 11.46 -12.74
N GLY A 96 -14.48 10.21 -12.28
CA GLY A 96 -14.04 9.86 -10.93
C GLY A 96 -12.53 9.94 -10.75
N TYR A 97 -11.75 9.54 -11.75
CA TYR A 97 -10.29 9.36 -11.62
C TYR A 97 -9.47 10.16 -12.64
N GLY A 98 -10.08 10.63 -13.75
CA GLY A 98 -9.35 11.25 -14.85
C GLY A 98 -8.59 12.52 -14.48
N GLY A 99 -9.06 13.29 -13.50
CA GLY A 99 -8.37 14.50 -13.03
C GLY A 99 -6.97 14.21 -12.45
N ARG A 100 -6.84 13.14 -11.64
CA ARG A 100 -5.53 12.72 -11.10
C ARG A 100 -4.59 12.26 -12.21
N PHE A 101 -5.11 11.54 -13.22
CA PHE A 101 -4.33 11.12 -14.38
C PHE A 101 -3.81 12.31 -15.19
N LEU A 102 -4.65 13.28 -15.51
CA LEU A 102 -4.24 14.48 -16.25
C LEU A 102 -3.12 15.24 -15.51
N LEU A 103 -3.25 15.41 -14.19
CA LEU A 103 -2.23 16.08 -13.38
C LEU A 103 -0.87 15.35 -13.47
N LEU A 104 -0.87 14.02 -13.32
CA LEU A 104 0.35 13.21 -13.38
C LEU A 104 0.97 13.21 -14.78
N THR A 105 0.15 13.15 -15.83
CA THR A 105 0.62 13.23 -17.22
C THR A 105 1.28 14.58 -17.50
N VAL A 106 0.70 15.68 -17.04
CA VAL A 106 1.30 17.02 -17.20
C VAL A 106 2.62 17.11 -16.45
N LEU A 107 2.69 16.63 -15.21
CA LEU A 107 3.93 16.67 -14.42
C LEU A 107 5.05 15.87 -15.10
N GLY A 108 4.77 14.63 -15.52
CA GLY A 108 5.75 13.81 -16.22
C GLY A 108 6.17 14.38 -17.59
N ALA A 109 5.26 15.04 -18.32
CA ALA A 109 5.60 15.71 -19.57
C ALA A 109 6.52 16.92 -19.35
N VAL A 110 6.33 17.67 -18.26
CA VAL A 110 7.23 18.76 -17.87
C VAL A 110 8.62 18.22 -17.53
N ASP A 111 8.71 17.14 -16.75
CA ASP A 111 10.00 16.51 -16.42
C ASP A 111 10.76 16.08 -17.68
N ILE A 112 10.09 15.39 -18.61
CA ILE A 112 10.67 14.97 -19.89
C ILE A 112 11.14 16.19 -20.70
N LEU A 113 10.30 17.22 -20.79
CA LEU A 113 10.61 18.43 -21.56
C LEU A 113 11.82 19.18 -20.98
N VAL A 114 11.91 19.30 -19.65
CA VAL A 114 13.02 19.98 -18.96
C VAL A 114 14.32 19.20 -19.13
N VAL A 115 14.29 17.87 -19.02
CA VAL A 115 15.48 17.02 -19.20
C VAL A 115 15.97 17.07 -20.65
N GLU A 116 15.06 17.00 -21.63
CA GLU A 116 15.41 17.02 -23.05
C GLU A 116 15.93 18.40 -23.49
N LEU A 117 15.28 19.51 -23.09
CA LEU A 117 15.79 20.85 -23.38
C LEU A 117 17.10 21.14 -22.65
N GLY A 118 17.24 20.72 -21.40
CA GLY A 118 18.47 20.89 -20.63
C GLY A 118 19.65 20.12 -21.24
N GLY A 119 19.39 18.92 -21.78
CA GLY A 119 20.37 18.13 -22.52
C GLY A 119 20.75 18.75 -23.87
N ALA A 120 19.81 19.40 -24.56
CA ALA A 120 20.05 20.05 -25.85
C ALA A 120 20.87 21.34 -25.74
N ILE A 121 20.82 22.05 -24.61
CA ILE A 121 21.60 23.29 -24.38
C ILE A 121 23.07 22.99 -24.01
N GLN A 122 23.38 21.77 -23.56
CA GLN A 122 24.73 21.34 -23.18
C GLN A 122 25.53 20.65 -24.32
N LYS A 123 24.96 20.56 -25.52
CA LYS A 123 25.58 19.95 -26.71
C LYS A 123 25.94 21.00 -27.75
#